data_AF-Q21FG8-F1
#
_entry.id   AF-Q21FG8-F1
#
_cell.length_a   1.000
_cell.length_b   1.000
_cell.length_c   1.000
_cell.angle_alpha   90.00
_cell.angle_beta   90.00
_cell.angle_gamma   90.00
#
_symmetry.space_group_name_H-M   'P 1'
#
loop_
_entity.id
_entity.type
_entity.pdbx_description
1 polymer ?
#
loop_
_entity_poly.entity_id
_entity_poly.type
_entity_poly.pdbx_seq_one_letter_code
_entity_poly.pdbx_strand_id
1 'polypeptide(L)'
;MTEVQTIQIDGVVITHEPVDSSDEQYARFCESYRRREDTLTLVHQLNQMVKAVQKHRGISMGLLGGNAVFEGDFVVLQHQLERRLATLETFASSVGGILSDKDKENLHLAWVTIRQNWQDDDLSDNFELHSHFIEQLQGMVYSLAKQLEKPLTPELVDAHDLQADQDDSSASYPRMFKQIEVLNFVAKQLPDMIEQIAKVRGLGTYAAATGLVDYPHDRKLRFLLQCSRQQSEKLRHQAERLESIVGDSIPGLGDLKNLELKLMFLLNTIDKDVLSGTTITASSHQLFKLATDLIDVYWNVVNQGLALVRRWHEDDLEAWLRLAD
;
A
#
# COMPACT_ATOMS: atom_id res chain seq x y z
N MET A 1 33.42 -27.35 27.05
CA MET A 1 34.70 -26.88 27.61
C MET A 1 35.47 -26.25 26.48
N THR A 2 35.27 -24.95 26.27
CA THR A 2 35.87 -24.20 25.17
C THR A 2 37.19 -23.61 25.67
N GLU A 3 38.30 -23.92 25.01
CA GLU A 3 39.63 -23.44 25.38
C GLU A 3 39.75 -21.93 25.19
N VAL A 4 40.20 -21.23 26.23
CA VAL A 4 40.53 -19.81 26.21
C VAL A 4 41.90 -19.64 25.55
N GLN A 5 41.96 -19.05 24.36
CA GLN A 5 43.23 -18.61 23.76
C GLN A 5 43.66 -17.30 24.41
N THR A 6 44.76 -17.34 25.17
CA THR A 6 45.40 -16.16 25.75
C THR A 6 46.57 -15.73 24.86
N ILE A 7 46.52 -14.53 24.28
CA ILE A 7 47.64 -13.92 23.57
C ILE A 7 48.23 -12.83 24.46
N GLN A 8 49.53 -12.94 24.77
CA GLN A 8 50.24 -12.00 25.64
C GLN A 8 51.13 -11.09 24.77
N ILE A 9 50.79 -9.80 24.71
CA ILE A 9 51.61 -8.76 24.07
C ILE A 9 51.77 -7.62 25.10
N ASP A 10 53.02 -7.22 25.37
CA ASP A 10 53.39 -6.07 26.20
C ASP A 10 52.78 -5.99 27.62
N GLY A 11 52.67 -7.14 28.30
CA GLY A 11 52.31 -7.18 29.73
C GLY A 11 50.86 -6.79 30.06
N VAL A 12 50.03 -6.51 29.04
CA VAL A 12 48.59 -6.32 29.18
C VAL A 12 47.91 -7.65 28.83
N VAL A 13 47.31 -8.30 29.82
CA VAL A 13 46.44 -9.46 29.58
C VAL A 13 45.13 -8.93 29.01
N ILE A 14 44.96 -9.00 27.69
CA ILE A 14 43.65 -8.82 27.07
C ILE A 14 42.95 -10.18 27.15
N THR A 15 42.10 -10.34 28.16
CA THR A 15 41.11 -11.40 28.15
C THR A 15 40.09 -11.06 27.06
N HIS A 16 40.16 -11.74 25.91
CA HIS A 16 38.97 -11.87 25.09
C HIS A 16 37.99 -12.73 25.88
N GLU A 17 37.13 -12.07 26.66
CA GLU A 17 35.91 -12.72 27.11
C GLU A 17 35.18 -13.22 25.86
N PRO A 18 34.79 -14.50 25.80
CA PRO A 18 33.92 -14.96 24.73
C PRO A 18 32.67 -14.09 24.81
N VAL A 19 32.34 -13.40 23.71
CA VAL A 19 31.06 -12.69 23.58
C VAL A 19 29.98 -13.67 23.99
N ASP A 20 29.28 -13.35 25.07
CA ASP A 20 28.31 -14.24 25.68
C ASP A 20 27.24 -14.57 24.63
N SER A 21 26.86 -15.83 24.48
CA SER A 21 25.93 -16.25 23.41
C SER A 21 24.55 -15.57 23.53
N SER A 22 24.27 -15.01 24.71
CA SER A 22 23.10 -14.19 25.02
C SER A 22 23.14 -12.85 24.28
N ASP A 23 24.23 -12.09 24.35
CA ASP A 23 24.38 -10.76 23.75
C ASP A 23 24.22 -10.80 22.22
N GLU A 24 24.73 -11.84 21.57
CA GLU A 24 24.56 -12.04 20.12
C GLU A 24 23.09 -12.32 19.76
N GLN A 25 22.35 -13.04 20.60
CA GLN A 25 20.92 -13.32 20.41
C GLN A 25 20.09 -12.04 20.53
N TYR A 26 20.32 -11.21 21.55
CA TYR A 26 19.66 -9.91 21.71
C TYR A 26 19.96 -8.97 20.54
N ALA A 27 21.22 -8.93 20.07
CA ALA A 27 21.62 -8.11 18.93
C ALA A 27 20.89 -8.52 17.64
N ARG A 28 20.85 -9.82 17.33
CA ARG A 28 20.15 -10.37 16.15
C ARG A 28 18.64 -10.12 16.21
N PHE A 29 18.04 -10.28 17.39
CA PHE A 29 16.63 -9.97 17.58
C PHE A 29 16.34 -8.48 17.33
N CYS A 30 17.11 -7.59 17.96
CA CYS A 30 16.97 -6.13 17.78
C CYS A 30 17.16 -5.71 16.32
N GLU A 31 18.09 -6.32 15.59
CA GLU A 31 18.27 -6.08 14.16
C GLU A 31 17.04 -6.51 13.35
N SER A 32 16.52 -7.71 13.61
CA SER A 32 15.35 -8.25 12.92
C SER A 32 14.10 -7.42 13.20
N TYR A 33 13.94 -6.97 14.45
CA TYR A 33 12.84 -6.11 14.87
C TYR A 33 12.88 -4.76 14.14
N ARG A 34 14.03 -4.06 14.21
CA ARG A 34 14.19 -2.78 13.50
C ARG A 34 13.97 -2.90 12.01
N ARG A 35 14.51 -3.93 11.37
CA ARG A 35 14.33 -4.16 9.94
C ARG A 35 12.86 -4.33 9.55
N ARG A 36 12.08 -5.02 10.38
CA ARG A 36 10.64 -5.21 10.16
C ARG A 36 9.86 -3.90 10.34
N GLU A 37 10.21 -3.11 11.35
CA GLU A 37 9.63 -1.78 11.58
C GLU A 37 9.93 -0.81 10.43
N ASP A 38 11.16 -0.84 9.91
CA ASP A 38 11.54 -0.04 8.75
C ASP A 38 10.80 -0.50 7.48
N THR A 39 10.60 -1.82 7.32
CA THR A 39 9.80 -2.39 6.22
C THR A 39 8.35 -1.91 6.29
N LEU A 40 7.71 -1.95 7.47
CA LEU A 40 6.35 -1.43 7.67
C LEU A 40 6.25 0.06 7.36
N THR A 41 7.25 0.83 7.77
CA THR A 41 7.33 2.27 7.51
C THR A 41 7.46 2.54 6.01
N LEU A 42 8.30 1.77 5.32
CA LEU A 42 8.48 1.88 3.88
C LEU A 42 7.22 1.53 3.10
N VAL A 43 6.53 0.44 3.47
CA VAL A 43 5.23 0.06 2.89
C VAL A 43 4.23 1.21 3.02
N HIS A 44 4.16 1.85 4.19
CA HIS A 44 3.30 3.00 4.39
C HIS A 44 3.67 4.18 3.48
N GLN A 45 4.95 4.54 3.39
CA GLN A 45 5.39 5.65 2.53
C GLN A 45 5.13 5.37 1.04
N LEU A 46 5.35 4.15 0.57
CA LEU A 46 5.04 3.74 -0.80
C LEU A 46 3.53 3.81 -1.08
N ASN A 47 2.68 3.39 -0.14
CA ASN A 47 1.22 3.55 -0.28
C ASN A 47 0.81 5.02 -0.39
N GLN A 48 1.44 5.92 0.38
CA GLN A 48 1.20 7.35 0.24
C GLN A 48 1.66 7.88 -1.13
N MET A 49 2.76 7.34 -1.66
CA MET A 49 3.22 7.66 -3.01
C MET A 49 2.22 7.18 -4.07
N VAL A 50 1.75 5.93 -4.00
CA VAL A 50 0.70 5.39 -4.90
C VAL A 50 -0.51 6.31 -4.91
N LYS A 51 -1.04 6.66 -3.73
CA LYS A 51 -2.20 7.54 -3.58
C LYS A 51 -1.96 8.90 -4.23
N ALA A 52 -0.79 9.49 -4.04
CA ALA A 52 -0.45 10.79 -4.60
C ALA A 52 -0.29 10.74 -6.13
N VAL A 53 0.37 9.71 -6.69
CA VAL A 53 0.50 9.51 -8.14
C VAL A 53 -0.85 9.23 -8.79
N GLN A 54 -1.71 8.43 -8.15
CA GLN A 54 -3.10 8.23 -8.59
C GLN A 54 -3.86 9.56 -8.68
N LYS A 55 -3.72 10.42 -7.66
CA LYS A 55 -4.35 11.75 -7.66
C LYS A 55 -3.76 12.64 -8.75
N HIS A 56 -2.44 12.59 -8.96
CA HIS A 56 -1.74 13.33 -10.00
C HIS A 56 -2.27 12.95 -11.39
N ARG A 57 -2.38 11.65 -11.69
CA ARG A 57 -3.03 11.15 -12.91
C ARG A 57 -4.45 11.69 -13.05
N GLY A 58 -5.25 11.63 -11.99
CA GLY A 58 -6.64 12.12 -12.07
C GLY A 58 -6.72 13.62 -12.40
N ILE A 59 -5.81 14.42 -11.84
CA ILE A 59 -5.75 15.86 -12.08
C ILE A 59 -5.19 16.17 -13.49
N SER A 60 -4.09 15.54 -13.90
CA SER A 60 -3.50 15.76 -15.23
C SER A 60 -4.52 15.42 -16.32
N MET A 61 -5.27 14.33 -16.15
CA MET A 61 -6.39 13.97 -17.03
C MET A 61 -7.48 15.05 -17.05
N GLY A 62 -7.83 15.64 -15.91
CA GLY A 62 -8.77 16.77 -15.87
C GLY A 62 -8.25 18.02 -16.61
N LEU A 63 -6.96 18.32 -16.48
CA LEU A 63 -6.30 19.45 -17.14
C LEU A 63 -6.17 19.24 -18.66
N LEU A 64 -5.77 18.05 -19.10
CA LEU A 64 -5.75 17.67 -20.52
C LEU A 64 -7.16 17.71 -21.14
N GLY A 65 -8.19 17.48 -20.33
CA GLY A 65 -9.58 17.66 -20.73
C GLY A 65 -10.05 19.12 -20.78
N GLY A 66 -9.17 20.09 -20.49
CA GLY A 66 -9.48 21.52 -20.53
C GLY A 66 -10.04 22.11 -19.22
N ASN A 67 -10.07 21.34 -18.12
CA ASN A 67 -10.59 21.84 -16.84
C ASN A 67 -9.50 22.51 -15.99
N ALA A 68 -9.33 23.82 -16.18
CA ALA A 68 -8.35 24.65 -15.46
C ALA A 68 -8.58 24.74 -13.92
N VAL A 69 -9.73 24.29 -13.40
CA VAL A 69 -9.99 24.30 -11.94
C VAL A 69 -8.94 23.48 -11.17
N PHE A 70 -8.30 22.51 -11.82
CA PHE A 70 -7.30 21.68 -11.16
C PHE A 70 -5.88 22.26 -11.15
N GLU A 71 -5.60 23.38 -11.80
CA GLU A 71 -4.22 23.90 -11.97
C GLU A 71 -3.52 24.15 -10.62
N GLY A 72 -4.21 24.81 -9.69
CA GLY A 72 -3.66 25.10 -8.36
C GLY A 72 -3.33 23.84 -7.58
N ASP A 73 -4.26 22.88 -7.54
CA ASP A 73 -4.07 21.60 -6.86
C ASP A 73 -2.95 20.78 -7.49
N PHE A 74 -2.79 20.86 -8.81
CA PHE A 74 -1.75 20.16 -9.55
C PHE A 74 -0.35 20.62 -9.13
N VAL A 75 -0.11 21.93 -9.13
CA VAL A 75 1.19 22.50 -8.73
C VAL A 75 1.53 22.10 -7.29
N VAL A 76 0.58 22.21 -6.38
CA VAL A 76 0.78 21.80 -4.98
C VAL A 76 1.11 20.30 -4.90
N LEU A 77 0.41 19.46 -5.66
CA LEU A 77 0.63 18.02 -5.66
C LEU A 77 1.99 17.63 -6.24
N GLN A 78 2.49 18.30 -7.28
CA GLN A 78 3.83 18.07 -7.83
C GLN A 78 4.91 18.30 -6.76
N HIS A 79 4.85 19.43 -6.06
CA HIS A 79 5.80 19.73 -4.97
C HIS A 79 5.70 18.70 -3.82
N GLN A 80 4.49 18.25 -3.50
CA GLN A 80 4.30 17.21 -2.48
C GLN A 80 4.91 15.87 -2.90
N LEU A 81 4.73 15.46 -4.17
CA LEU A 81 5.31 14.24 -4.72
C LEU A 81 6.84 14.28 -4.73
N GLU A 82 7.44 15.39 -5.14
CA GLU A 82 8.89 15.59 -5.11
C GLU A 82 9.45 15.45 -3.69
N ARG A 83 8.81 16.10 -2.72
CA ARG A 83 9.24 16.02 -1.31
C ARG A 83 9.08 14.60 -0.76
N ARG A 84 8.00 13.89 -1.12
CA ARG A 84 7.78 12.50 -0.71
C ARG A 84 8.83 11.58 -1.31
N LEU A 85 9.15 11.75 -2.60
CA LEU A 85 10.15 10.93 -3.29
C LEU A 85 11.53 11.14 -2.68
N ALA A 86 11.96 12.39 -2.50
CA ALA A 86 13.25 12.70 -1.87
C ALA A 86 13.34 12.14 -0.43
N THR A 87 12.24 12.21 0.33
CA THR A 87 12.17 11.63 1.68
C THR A 87 12.27 10.10 1.63
N LEU A 88 11.57 9.46 0.70
CA LEU A 88 11.58 8.02 0.49
C LEU A 88 12.98 7.52 0.09
N GLU A 89 13.64 8.20 -0.85
CA GLU A 89 15.00 7.89 -1.31
C GLU A 89 16.02 8.03 -0.17
N THR A 90 15.87 9.09 0.65
CA THR A 90 16.72 9.31 1.83
C THR A 90 16.53 8.20 2.85
N PHE A 91 15.27 7.89 3.18
CA PHE A 91 14.93 6.81 4.13
C PHE A 91 15.41 5.44 3.64
N ALA A 92 15.18 5.11 2.37
CA ALA A 92 15.63 3.85 1.77
C ALA A 92 17.16 3.74 1.69
N SER A 93 17.88 4.86 1.72
CA SER A 93 19.34 4.88 1.78
C SER A 93 19.88 4.70 3.20
N SER A 94 19.16 5.17 4.23
CA SER A 94 19.58 4.99 5.63
C SER A 94 19.33 3.58 6.17
N VAL A 95 18.33 2.88 5.64
CA VAL A 95 17.86 1.59 6.18
C VAL A 95 18.59 0.37 5.58
N GLY A 96 19.42 0.56 4.55
CA GLY A 96 20.32 -0.47 4.01
C GLY A 96 19.61 -1.71 3.43
N GLY A 97 19.42 -1.76 2.11
CA GLY A 97 19.09 -2.99 1.40
C GLY A 97 17.63 -3.47 1.47
N ILE A 98 16.70 -2.67 1.99
CA ILE A 98 15.26 -2.97 1.88
C ILE A 98 14.74 -2.70 0.45
N LEU A 99 15.14 -1.57 -0.14
CA LEU A 99 14.98 -1.32 -1.58
C LEU A 99 16.31 -1.52 -2.29
N SER A 100 16.26 -2.16 -3.46
CA SER A 100 17.45 -2.26 -4.31
C SER A 100 17.76 -0.89 -4.94
N ASP A 101 19.02 -0.67 -5.34
CA ASP A 101 19.38 0.56 -6.05
C ASP A 101 18.63 0.71 -7.37
N LYS A 102 18.32 -0.42 -8.02
CA LYS A 102 17.46 -0.47 -9.21
C LYS A 102 16.05 0.03 -8.90
N ASP A 103 15.46 -0.35 -7.77
CA ASP A 103 14.14 0.14 -7.38
C ASP A 103 14.16 1.65 -7.19
N LYS A 104 15.19 2.18 -6.51
CA LYS A 104 15.35 3.63 -6.29
C LYS A 104 15.49 4.39 -7.62
N GLU A 105 16.34 3.91 -8.52
CA GLU A 105 16.52 4.51 -9.86
C GLU A 105 15.21 4.48 -10.66
N ASN A 106 14.50 3.35 -10.66
CA ASN A 106 13.21 3.23 -11.35
C ASN A 106 12.17 4.22 -10.82
N LEU A 107 12.07 4.38 -9.49
CA LEU A 107 11.15 5.36 -8.89
C LEU A 107 11.47 6.78 -9.34
N HIS A 108 12.75 7.14 -9.35
CA HIS A 108 13.21 8.45 -9.79
C HIS A 108 12.86 8.70 -11.26
N LEU A 109 13.21 7.78 -12.14
CA LEU A 109 12.98 7.89 -13.58
C LEU A 109 11.48 7.92 -13.90
N ALA A 110 10.68 7.09 -13.26
CA ALA A 110 9.22 7.06 -13.46
C ALA A 110 8.58 8.39 -13.06
N TRP A 111 8.97 8.97 -11.91
CA TRP A 111 8.50 10.30 -11.51
C TRP A 111 8.92 11.40 -12.49
N VAL A 112 10.19 11.42 -12.90
CA VAL A 112 10.69 12.39 -13.88
C VAL A 112 9.88 12.33 -15.18
N THR A 113 9.57 11.11 -15.63
CA THR A 113 8.81 10.86 -16.85
C THR A 113 7.40 11.46 -16.77
N ILE A 114 6.67 11.22 -15.68
CA ILE A 114 5.27 11.69 -15.57
C ILE A 114 5.13 13.16 -15.15
N ARG A 115 6.20 13.76 -14.60
CA ARG A 115 6.21 15.16 -14.18
C ARG A 115 6.48 16.11 -15.35
N GLN A 116 7.34 15.71 -16.28
CA GLN A 116 7.83 16.55 -17.35
C GLN A 116 6.92 16.47 -18.58
N ASN A 117 6.67 17.61 -19.22
CA ASN A 117 5.95 17.72 -20.50
C ASN A 117 4.60 16.99 -20.56
N TRP A 118 3.96 16.74 -19.42
CA TRP A 118 2.66 16.06 -19.36
C TRP A 118 1.57 16.82 -20.14
N GLN A 119 1.74 18.13 -20.37
CA GLN A 119 0.84 18.95 -21.17
C GLN A 119 0.90 18.62 -22.67
N ASP A 120 2.04 18.10 -23.12
CA ASP A 120 2.30 17.73 -24.52
C ASP A 120 2.02 16.25 -24.78
N ASP A 121 1.79 15.45 -23.72
CA ASP A 121 1.39 14.06 -23.83
C ASP A 121 0.01 13.94 -24.51
N ASP A 122 -0.15 12.91 -25.33
CA ASP A 122 -1.50 12.48 -25.67
C ASP A 122 -2.19 11.85 -24.43
N LEU A 123 -3.53 11.77 -24.48
CA LEU A 123 -4.34 11.21 -23.40
C LEU A 123 -3.88 9.81 -22.98
N SER A 124 -3.55 8.98 -23.97
CA SER A 124 -3.25 7.58 -23.75
C SER A 124 -1.90 7.45 -23.07
N ASP A 125 -0.88 8.15 -23.55
CA ASP A 125 0.47 8.16 -23.00
C ASP A 125 0.46 8.68 -21.57
N ASN A 126 -0.21 9.80 -21.30
CA ASN A 126 -0.32 10.34 -19.95
C ASN A 126 -0.95 9.30 -19.00
N PHE A 127 -2.05 8.66 -19.42
CA PHE A 127 -2.73 7.65 -18.63
C PHE A 127 -1.87 6.41 -18.39
N GLU A 128 -1.21 5.88 -19.43
CA GLU A 128 -0.44 4.63 -19.35
C GLU A 128 0.87 4.80 -18.57
N LEU A 129 1.59 5.92 -18.76
CA LEU A 129 2.82 6.20 -18.01
C LEU A 129 2.57 6.27 -16.50
N HIS A 130 1.50 6.98 -16.09
CA HIS A 130 1.10 7.01 -14.69
C HIS A 130 0.64 5.64 -14.19
N SER A 131 -0.13 4.90 -14.99
CA SER A 131 -0.61 3.56 -14.62
C SER A 131 0.56 2.60 -14.40
N HIS A 132 1.58 2.67 -15.26
CA HIS A 132 2.79 1.87 -15.12
C HIS A 132 3.57 2.22 -13.86
N PHE A 133 3.73 3.51 -13.55
CA PHE A 133 4.40 3.91 -12.31
C PHE A 133 3.65 3.43 -11.06
N ILE A 134 2.33 3.51 -11.05
CA ILE A 134 1.49 2.99 -9.96
C ILE A 134 1.66 1.48 -9.81
N GLU A 135 1.67 0.74 -10.91
CA GLU A 135 1.89 -0.72 -10.90
C GLU A 135 3.26 -1.08 -10.31
N GLN A 136 4.32 -0.35 -10.66
CA GLN A 136 5.65 -0.55 -10.08
C GLN A 136 5.64 -0.32 -8.55
N LEU A 137 5.03 0.78 -8.10
CA LEU A 137 4.91 1.10 -6.68
C LEU A 137 4.11 0.02 -5.91
N GLN A 138 3.00 -0.45 -6.47
CA GLN A 138 2.20 -1.52 -5.87
C GLN A 138 2.96 -2.85 -5.84
N GLY A 139 3.75 -3.14 -6.88
CA GLY A 139 4.66 -4.30 -6.89
C GLY A 139 5.69 -4.26 -5.77
N MET A 140 6.29 -3.09 -5.50
CA MET A 140 7.21 -2.90 -4.37
C MET A 140 6.49 -3.08 -3.03
N VAL A 141 5.32 -2.48 -2.84
CA VAL A 141 4.49 -2.65 -1.63
C VAL A 141 4.20 -4.12 -1.37
N TYR A 142 3.75 -4.86 -2.39
CA TYR A 142 3.44 -6.28 -2.26
C TYR A 142 4.68 -7.11 -1.93
N SER A 143 5.82 -6.85 -2.58
CA SER A 143 7.09 -7.53 -2.29
C SER A 143 7.53 -7.34 -0.83
N LEU A 144 7.44 -6.11 -0.32
CA LEU A 144 7.76 -5.80 1.08
C LEU A 144 6.76 -6.43 2.05
N ALA A 145 5.46 -6.38 1.74
CA ALA A 145 4.44 -7.04 2.54
C ALA A 145 4.67 -8.56 2.64
N LYS A 146 5.14 -9.20 1.56
CA LYS A 146 5.54 -10.61 1.58
C LYS A 146 6.70 -10.91 2.53
N GLN A 147 7.62 -9.96 2.74
CA GLN A 147 8.69 -10.14 3.72
C GLN A 147 8.15 -10.12 5.16
N LEU A 148 7.07 -9.36 5.40
CA LEU A 148 6.44 -9.27 6.72
C LEU A 148 5.71 -10.56 7.11
N GLU A 149 5.26 -11.39 6.16
CA GLU A 149 4.54 -12.66 6.44
C GLU A 149 5.33 -13.65 7.29
N LYS A 150 6.66 -13.58 7.26
CA LYS A 150 7.52 -14.45 8.07
C LYS A 150 7.45 -14.06 9.55
N PRO A 151 7.49 -14.99 10.50
CA PRO A 151 7.60 -14.66 11.92
C PRO A 151 8.91 -13.92 12.20
N LEU A 152 8.94 -13.12 13.27
CA LEU A 152 10.13 -12.36 13.67
C LEU A 152 11.29 -13.30 14.06
N THR A 153 10.98 -14.34 14.82
CA THR A 153 11.88 -15.48 15.09
C THR A 153 11.10 -16.80 15.11
N PRO A 154 11.74 -17.96 14.89
CA PRO A 154 11.07 -19.25 14.95
C PRO A 154 10.43 -19.56 16.31
N GLU A 155 11.06 -19.15 17.41
CA GLU A 155 10.61 -19.44 18.79
C GLU A 155 9.25 -18.81 19.11
N LEU A 156 8.91 -17.70 18.43
CA LEU A 156 7.62 -17.05 18.58
C LEU A 156 6.48 -17.84 17.93
N VAL A 157 6.75 -18.67 16.93
CA VAL A 157 5.72 -19.52 16.31
C VAL A 157 5.20 -20.51 17.34
N ASP A 158 6.11 -21.21 18.01
CA ASP A 158 5.79 -22.20 19.04
C ASP A 158 5.06 -21.55 20.23
N ALA A 159 5.46 -20.34 20.63
CA ALA A 159 4.83 -19.59 21.70
C ALA A 159 3.37 -19.19 21.40
N HIS A 160 3.10 -18.75 20.16
CA HIS A 160 1.75 -18.37 19.74
C HIS A 160 0.83 -19.59 19.56
N ASP A 161 1.35 -20.72 19.07
CA ASP A 161 0.60 -21.96 18.92
C ASP A 161 0.18 -22.53 20.30
N LEU A 162 1.05 -22.44 21.31
CA LEU A 162 0.73 -22.86 22.69
C LEU A 162 -0.33 -21.98 23.37
N GLN A 163 -0.40 -20.69 23.03
CA GLN A 163 -1.45 -19.78 23.53
C GLN A 163 -2.80 -20.01 22.84
N ALA A 164 -2.78 -20.40 21.56
CA ALA A 164 -3.99 -20.67 20.78
C ALA A 164 -4.80 -21.87 21.30
N ASP A 165 -4.13 -22.86 21.92
CA ASP A 165 -4.77 -24.06 22.49
C ASP A 165 -5.49 -23.81 23.83
N GLN A 166 -5.28 -22.65 24.48
CA GLN A 166 -5.90 -22.32 25.78
C GLN A 166 -7.22 -21.54 25.68
N ASP A 167 -7.52 -20.94 24.51
CA ASP A 167 -8.77 -20.21 24.27
C ASP A 167 -9.82 -21.16 23.66
N ASP A 168 -10.68 -21.71 24.53
CA ASP A 168 -11.66 -22.80 24.29
C ASP A 168 -12.89 -22.39 23.42
N SER A 169 -12.69 -21.55 22.40
CA SER A 169 -13.76 -21.15 21.47
C SER A 169 -13.33 -21.35 20.02
N SER A 170 -13.93 -22.35 19.35
CA SER A 170 -13.90 -22.59 17.90
C SER A 170 -12.54 -22.44 17.21
N ALA A 171 -11.83 -23.56 16.98
CA ALA A 171 -10.67 -23.67 16.09
C ALA A 171 -9.84 -22.38 15.97
N SER A 172 -9.06 -22.08 17.01
CA SER A 172 -8.25 -20.86 17.09
C SER A 172 -7.44 -20.67 15.81
N TYR A 173 -7.79 -19.64 15.03
CA TYR A 173 -7.15 -19.40 13.73
C TYR A 173 -5.73 -18.88 13.98
N PRO A 174 -4.65 -19.59 13.56
CA PRO A 174 -3.30 -19.24 14.00
C PRO A 174 -2.87 -17.84 13.57
N ARG A 175 -2.15 -17.14 14.45
CA ARG A 175 -1.75 -15.73 14.25
C ARG A 175 -0.97 -15.51 12.95
N MET A 176 -0.10 -16.44 12.56
CA MET A 176 0.63 -16.36 11.30
C MET A 176 -0.33 -16.31 10.10
N PHE A 177 -1.37 -17.15 10.08
CA PHE A 177 -2.35 -17.14 9.00
C PHE A 177 -3.22 -15.88 9.03
N LYS A 178 -3.60 -15.37 10.22
CA LYS A 178 -4.26 -14.05 10.36
C LYS A 178 -3.42 -12.97 9.67
N GLN A 179 -2.12 -12.96 9.93
CA GLN A 179 -1.22 -11.96 9.40
C GLN A 179 -1.07 -12.05 7.88
N ILE A 180 -0.93 -13.26 7.33
CA ILE A 180 -0.88 -13.48 5.88
C ILE A 180 -2.16 -12.97 5.21
N GLU A 181 -3.33 -13.25 5.79
CA GLU A 181 -4.61 -12.78 5.24
C GLU A 181 -4.74 -11.26 5.29
N VAL A 182 -4.41 -10.64 6.43
CA VAL A 182 -4.42 -9.17 6.55
C VAL A 182 -3.47 -8.54 5.54
N LEU A 183 -2.22 -9.02 5.45
CA LEU A 183 -1.22 -8.48 4.52
C LEU A 183 -1.66 -8.64 3.06
N ASN A 184 -2.16 -9.80 2.65
CA ASN A 184 -2.67 -9.99 1.30
C ASN A 184 -3.88 -9.09 1.01
N PHE A 185 -4.75 -8.86 1.98
CA PHE A 185 -5.90 -7.97 1.84
C PHE A 185 -5.46 -6.51 1.65
N VAL A 186 -4.60 -5.99 2.54
CA VAL A 186 -4.24 -4.56 2.56
C VAL A 186 -3.10 -4.16 1.64
N ALA A 187 -2.21 -5.09 1.26
CA ALA A 187 -1.08 -4.82 0.37
C ALA A 187 -1.33 -5.24 -1.08
N LYS A 188 -2.44 -5.92 -1.37
CA LYS A 188 -2.78 -6.36 -2.74
C LYS A 188 -4.25 -6.13 -3.09
N GLN A 189 -5.18 -6.81 -2.43
CA GLN A 189 -6.58 -6.81 -2.87
C GLN A 189 -7.25 -5.44 -2.80
N LEU A 190 -7.06 -4.70 -1.70
CA LEU A 190 -7.54 -3.33 -1.56
C LEU A 190 -6.82 -2.35 -2.51
N PRO A 191 -5.47 -2.32 -2.58
CA PRO A 191 -4.76 -1.51 -3.58
C PRO A 191 -5.19 -1.75 -5.03
N ASP A 192 -5.46 -3.00 -5.43
CA ASP A 192 -5.96 -3.33 -6.76
C ASP A 192 -7.33 -2.67 -7.00
N MET A 193 -8.25 -2.76 -6.04
CA MET A 193 -9.57 -2.14 -6.12
C MET A 193 -9.47 -0.61 -6.17
N ILE A 194 -8.65 -0.02 -5.31
CA ILE A 194 -8.36 1.42 -5.29
C ILE A 194 -7.88 1.88 -6.67
N GLU A 195 -6.98 1.12 -7.30
CA GLU A 195 -6.46 1.46 -8.61
C GLU A 195 -7.52 1.36 -9.71
N GLN A 196 -8.43 0.39 -9.66
CA GLN A 196 -9.57 0.35 -10.59
C GLN A 196 -10.43 1.62 -10.48
N ILE A 197 -10.77 2.03 -9.25
CA ILE A 197 -11.54 3.26 -9.01
C ILE A 197 -10.75 4.50 -9.46
N ALA A 198 -9.43 4.53 -9.23
CA ALA A 198 -8.58 5.64 -9.64
C ALA A 198 -8.45 5.77 -11.17
N LYS A 199 -8.44 4.65 -11.90
CA LYS A 199 -8.47 4.64 -13.38
C LYS A 199 -9.82 5.15 -13.89
N VAL A 200 -10.92 4.65 -13.31
CA VAL A 200 -12.28 5.13 -13.59
C VAL A 200 -12.40 6.63 -13.32
N ARG A 201 -11.84 7.12 -12.20
CA ARG A 201 -11.78 8.55 -11.88
C ARG A 201 -11.08 9.35 -12.97
N GLY A 202 -9.87 8.96 -13.36
CA GLY A 202 -9.09 9.72 -14.34
C GLY A 202 -9.78 9.84 -15.69
N LEU A 203 -10.20 8.70 -16.24
CA LEU A 203 -10.87 8.63 -17.55
C LEU A 203 -12.26 9.31 -17.53
N GLY A 204 -13.07 9.04 -16.50
CA GLY A 204 -14.38 9.69 -16.33
C GLY A 204 -14.28 11.20 -16.14
N THR A 205 -13.26 11.68 -15.41
CA THR A 205 -13.01 13.12 -15.24
C THR A 205 -12.62 13.78 -16.55
N TYR A 206 -11.74 13.15 -17.34
CA TYR A 206 -11.37 13.65 -18.68
C TYR A 206 -12.59 13.72 -19.61
N ALA A 207 -13.36 12.63 -19.72
CA ALA A 207 -14.57 12.60 -20.56
C ALA A 207 -15.56 13.71 -20.19
N ALA A 208 -15.79 13.92 -18.89
CA ALA A 208 -16.67 14.96 -18.41
C ALA A 208 -16.11 16.38 -18.62
N ALA A 209 -14.78 16.53 -18.66
CA ALA A 209 -14.14 17.82 -18.92
C ALA A 209 -14.19 18.20 -20.41
N THR A 210 -13.93 17.24 -21.29
CA THR A 210 -14.02 17.44 -22.75
C THR A 210 -15.45 17.49 -23.27
N GLY A 211 -16.40 16.89 -22.54
CA GLY A 211 -17.77 16.71 -22.99
C GLY A 211 -17.92 15.65 -24.09
N LEU A 212 -16.88 14.85 -24.34
CA LEU A 212 -16.76 13.92 -25.46
C LEU A 212 -16.08 12.61 -25.01
N VAL A 213 -16.52 11.48 -25.56
CA VAL A 213 -15.85 10.18 -25.40
C VAL A 213 -15.64 9.56 -26.78
N ASP A 214 -14.39 9.36 -27.18
CA ASP A 214 -14.07 8.64 -28.40
C ASP A 214 -14.23 7.12 -28.21
N TYR A 215 -14.20 6.37 -29.32
CA TYR A 215 -14.46 4.93 -29.27
C TYR A 215 -13.42 4.13 -28.45
N PRO A 216 -12.09 4.38 -28.57
CA PRO A 216 -11.11 3.74 -27.70
C PRO A 216 -11.33 4.02 -26.21
N HIS A 217 -11.65 5.27 -25.85
CA HIS A 217 -11.93 5.66 -24.48
C HIS A 217 -13.21 5.03 -23.95
N ASP A 218 -14.31 5.03 -24.71
CA ASP A 218 -15.57 4.37 -24.32
C ASP A 218 -15.33 2.90 -23.96
N ARG A 219 -14.63 2.16 -24.82
CA ARG A 219 -14.31 0.75 -24.57
C ARG A 219 -13.47 0.55 -23.32
N LYS A 220 -12.42 1.37 -23.13
CA LYS A 220 -11.55 1.28 -21.95
C LYS A 220 -12.33 1.58 -20.66
N LEU A 221 -13.18 2.60 -20.67
CA LEU A 221 -13.97 2.97 -19.50
C LEU A 221 -15.01 1.88 -19.18
N ARG A 222 -15.74 1.35 -20.16
CA ARG A 222 -16.67 0.21 -19.96
C ARG A 222 -15.99 -1.01 -19.37
N PHE A 223 -14.80 -1.35 -19.89
CA PHE A 223 -14.02 -2.46 -19.34
C PHE A 223 -13.66 -2.22 -17.87
N LEU A 224 -13.18 -1.03 -17.52
CA LEU A 224 -12.84 -0.68 -16.14
C LEU A 224 -14.06 -0.66 -15.21
N LEU A 225 -15.23 -0.21 -15.69
CA LEU A 225 -16.48 -0.29 -14.93
C LEU A 225 -16.85 -1.76 -14.64
N GLN A 226 -16.70 -2.66 -15.61
CA GLN A 226 -16.93 -4.09 -15.41
C GLN A 226 -15.93 -4.69 -14.41
N CYS A 227 -14.63 -4.40 -14.56
CA CYS A 227 -13.59 -4.84 -13.62
C CYS A 227 -13.86 -4.36 -12.19
N SER A 228 -14.25 -3.10 -12.02
CA SER A 228 -14.56 -2.51 -10.72
C SER A 228 -15.74 -3.23 -10.04
N ARG A 229 -16.81 -3.55 -10.78
CA ARG A 229 -17.96 -4.31 -10.24
C ARG A 229 -17.55 -5.71 -9.78
N GLN A 230 -16.82 -6.44 -10.63
CA GLN A 230 -16.39 -7.80 -10.31
C GLN A 230 -15.42 -7.85 -9.13
N GLN A 231 -14.48 -6.90 -9.07
CA GLN A 231 -13.50 -6.83 -7.99
C GLN A 231 -14.16 -6.43 -6.68
N SER A 232 -15.12 -5.49 -6.70
CA SER A 232 -15.87 -5.09 -5.51
C SER A 232 -16.59 -6.27 -4.84
N GLU A 233 -17.23 -7.13 -5.64
CA GLU A 233 -17.96 -8.28 -5.09
C GLU A 233 -17.02 -9.30 -4.44
N LYS A 234 -15.88 -9.58 -5.08
CA LYS A 234 -14.85 -10.44 -4.48
C LYS A 234 -14.32 -9.84 -3.18
N LEU A 235 -14.04 -8.55 -3.18
CA LEU A 235 -13.48 -7.83 -2.05
C LEU A 235 -14.45 -7.82 -0.86
N ARG A 236 -15.76 -7.70 -1.11
CA ARG A 236 -16.81 -7.77 -0.09
C ARG A 236 -16.76 -9.08 0.69
N HIS A 237 -16.71 -10.21 -0.02
CA HIS A 237 -16.60 -11.52 0.62
C HIS A 237 -15.30 -11.71 1.39
N GLN A 238 -14.19 -11.19 0.88
CA GLN A 238 -12.91 -11.24 1.60
C GLN A 238 -12.93 -10.36 2.86
N ALA A 239 -13.57 -9.19 2.80
CA ALA A 239 -13.75 -8.32 3.96
C ALA A 239 -14.60 -8.97 5.05
N GLU A 240 -15.73 -9.59 4.69
CA GLU A 240 -16.59 -10.34 5.63
C GLU A 240 -15.86 -11.51 6.30
N ARG A 241 -15.08 -12.27 5.51
CA ARG A 241 -14.21 -13.31 6.06
C ARG A 241 -13.18 -12.72 7.01
N LEU A 242 -12.49 -11.66 6.61
CA LEU A 242 -11.43 -11.07 7.43
C LEU A 242 -12.00 -10.49 8.73
N GLU A 243 -13.17 -9.85 8.68
CA GLU A 243 -13.94 -9.38 9.84
C GLU A 243 -14.19 -10.51 10.84
N SER A 244 -14.55 -11.72 10.38
CA SER A 244 -14.70 -12.89 11.27
C SER A 244 -13.40 -13.38 11.91
N ILE A 245 -12.25 -13.09 11.28
CA ILE A 245 -10.92 -13.57 11.72
C ILE A 245 -10.26 -12.59 12.71
N VAL A 246 -10.38 -11.28 12.44
CA VAL A 246 -9.71 -10.23 13.21
C VAL A 246 -10.65 -9.47 14.15
N GLY A 247 -11.96 -9.75 14.07
CA GLY A 247 -12.99 -9.03 14.83
C GLY A 247 -12.94 -7.53 14.57
N ASP A 248 -13.10 -6.74 15.63
CA ASP A 248 -13.11 -5.28 15.57
C ASP A 248 -11.71 -4.64 15.45
N SER A 249 -10.66 -5.45 15.22
CA SER A 249 -9.28 -4.96 15.12
C SER A 249 -9.04 -4.06 13.90
N ILE A 250 -9.89 -4.17 12.87
CA ILE A 250 -9.90 -3.31 11.68
C ILE A 250 -11.32 -2.74 11.52
N PRO A 251 -11.67 -1.64 12.22
CA PRO A 251 -13.05 -1.11 12.26
C PRO A 251 -13.63 -0.79 10.88
N GLY A 252 -12.77 -0.35 9.95
CA GLY A 252 -13.16 0.04 8.60
C GLY A 252 -13.59 -1.12 7.70
N LEU A 253 -13.44 -2.39 8.10
CA LEU A 253 -13.99 -3.53 7.35
C LEU A 253 -15.52 -3.46 7.27
N GLY A 254 -16.18 -3.06 8.36
CA GLY A 254 -17.63 -2.86 8.38
C GLY A 254 -18.09 -1.72 7.46
N ASP A 255 -17.27 -0.68 7.32
CA ASP A 255 -17.56 0.48 6.47
C ASP A 255 -17.59 0.13 4.97
N LEU A 256 -16.86 -0.92 4.55
CA LEU A 256 -16.80 -1.33 3.14
C LEU A 256 -18.18 -1.71 2.59
N LYS A 257 -19.08 -2.25 3.42
CA LYS A 257 -20.47 -2.56 3.03
C LYS A 257 -21.24 -1.28 2.66
N ASN A 258 -21.06 -0.20 3.44
CA ASN A 258 -21.69 1.08 3.17
C ASN A 258 -21.11 1.79 1.94
N LEU A 259 -19.82 1.54 1.63
CA LEU A 259 -19.16 2.09 0.45
C LEU A 259 -19.65 1.47 -0.85
N GLU A 260 -20.13 0.24 -0.82
CA GLU A 260 -20.61 -0.46 -2.02
C GLU A 260 -21.71 0.34 -2.74
N LEU A 261 -22.66 0.91 -1.99
CA LEU A 261 -23.71 1.74 -2.56
C LEU A 261 -23.15 3.00 -3.22
N LYS A 262 -22.17 3.66 -2.60
CA LYS A 262 -21.51 4.85 -3.17
C LYS A 262 -20.68 4.49 -4.41
N LEU A 263 -20.02 3.34 -4.41
CA LEU A 263 -19.30 2.84 -5.57
C LEU A 263 -20.28 2.55 -6.71
N MET A 264 -21.37 1.82 -6.46
CA MET A 264 -22.39 1.54 -7.48
C MET A 264 -23.00 2.83 -8.03
N PHE A 265 -23.23 3.83 -7.18
CA PHE A 265 -23.65 5.15 -7.62
C PHE A 265 -22.62 5.77 -8.58
N LEU A 266 -21.34 5.85 -8.21
CA LEU A 266 -20.28 6.35 -9.09
C LEU A 266 -20.24 5.61 -10.44
N LEU A 267 -20.23 4.28 -10.42
CA LEU A 267 -20.13 3.47 -11.65
C LEU A 267 -21.36 3.67 -12.56
N ASN A 268 -22.55 3.83 -11.98
CA ASN A 268 -23.78 4.09 -12.73
C ASN A 268 -23.86 5.52 -13.26
N THR A 269 -23.36 6.51 -12.51
CA THR A 269 -23.23 7.89 -13.00
C THR A 269 -22.33 7.92 -14.23
N ILE A 270 -21.20 7.22 -14.23
CA ILE A 270 -20.32 7.17 -15.41
C ILE A 270 -21.01 6.43 -16.57
N ASP A 271 -21.66 5.29 -16.30
CA ASP A 271 -22.33 4.52 -17.35
C ASP A 271 -23.46 5.32 -18.04
N LYS A 272 -24.25 6.08 -17.28
CA LYS A 272 -25.41 6.82 -17.79
C LYS A 272 -25.08 8.23 -18.25
N ASP A 273 -24.29 8.97 -17.48
CA ASP A 273 -24.13 10.41 -17.68
C ASP A 273 -22.88 10.74 -18.50
N VAL A 274 -21.99 9.76 -18.69
CA VAL A 274 -20.76 9.88 -19.51
C VAL A 274 -20.81 8.96 -20.74
N LEU A 275 -21.29 7.71 -20.59
CA LEU A 275 -21.23 6.68 -21.64
C LEU A 275 -22.57 6.37 -22.34
N SER A 276 -23.60 7.22 -22.20
CA SER A 276 -24.91 6.99 -22.84
C SER A 276 -24.93 7.16 -24.36
N GLY A 277 -23.86 7.67 -24.98
CA GLY A 277 -23.83 8.04 -26.39
C GLY A 277 -24.59 9.34 -26.70
N THR A 278 -25.01 10.07 -25.66
CA THR A 278 -25.65 11.39 -25.75
C THR A 278 -24.76 12.47 -25.14
N THR A 279 -25.25 13.71 -25.02
CA THR A 279 -24.51 14.80 -24.39
C THR A 279 -24.13 14.44 -22.95
N ILE A 280 -22.86 14.59 -22.61
CA ILE A 280 -22.35 14.34 -21.26
C ILE A 280 -22.87 15.43 -20.32
N THR A 281 -23.53 15.01 -19.24
CA THR A 281 -24.14 15.92 -18.25
C THR A 281 -23.42 15.92 -16.91
N ALA A 282 -22.50 14.98 -16.70
CA ALA A 282 -21.75 14.87 -15.46
C ALA A 282 -20.71 15.99 -15.32
N SER A 283 -20.56 16.53 -14.10
CA SER A 283 -19.49 17.48 -13.78
C SER A 283 -18.19 16.73 -13.52
N SER A 284 -17.12 17.10 -14.25
CA SER A 284 -15.78 16.54 -14.06
C SER A 284 -15.26 16.72 -12.63
N HIS A 285 -15.49 17.87 -12.01
CA HIS A 285 -15.09 18.12 -10.63
C HIS A 285 -15.87 17.26 -9.62
N GLN A 286 -17.19 17.09 -9.80
CA GLN A 286 -17.99 16.26 -8.90
C GLN A 286 -17.64 14.78 -9.01
N LEU A 287 -17.43 14.28 -10.23
CA LEU A 287 -16.95 12.91 -10.47
C LEU A 287 -15.59 12.67 -9.82
N PHE A 288 -14.65 13.59 -10.04
CA PHE A 288 -13.32 13.52 -9.44
C PHE A 288 -13.39 13.45 -7.92
N LYS A 289 -14.19 14.32 -7.31
CA LYS A 289 -14.38 14.38 -5.86
C LYS A 289 -15.01 13.11 -5.31
N LEU A 290 -16.14 12.66 -5.89
CA LEU A 290 -16.82 11.45 -5.45
C LEU A 290 -15.91 10.22 -5.47
N ALA A 291 -15.15 10.03 -6.55
CA ALA A 291 -14.22 8.92 -6.65
C ALA A 291 -13.03 9.06 -5.68
N THR A 292 -12.57 10.29 -5.42
CA THR A 292 -11.51 10.56 -4.44
C THR A 292 -11.97 10.23 -3.01
N ASP A 293 -13.18 10.64 -2.64
CA ASP A 293 -13.76 10.33 -1.33
C ASP A 293 -13.88 8.82 -1.11
N LEU A 294 -14.28 8.06 -2.15
CA LEU A 294 -14.28 6.58 -2.11
C LEU A 294 -12.88 6.02 -1.89
N ILE A 295 -11.92 6.44 -2.71
CA ILE A 295 -10.51 6.01 -2.63
C ILE A 295 -9.93 6.28 -1.24
N ASP A 296 -10.25 7.43 -0.63
CA ASP A 296 -9.76 7.81 0.68
C ASP A 296 -10.25 6.87 1.79
N VAL A 297 -11.51 6.41 1.72
CA VAL A 297 -12.01 5.43 2.70
C VAL A 297 -11.35 4.07 2.50
N TYR A 298 -11.17 3.59 1.26
CA TYR A 298 -10.43 2.34 1.03
C TYR A 298 -8.99 2.41 1.56
N TRP A 299 -8.29 3.53 1.35
CA TRP A 299 -6.95 3.74 1.93
C TRP A 299 -6.96 3.78 3.46
N ASN A 300 -8.03 4.28 4.08
CA ASN A 300 -8.17 4.24 5.53
C ASN A 300 -8.17 2.79 6.05
N VAL A 301 -8.89 1.88 5.38
CA VAL A 301 -8.89 0.45 5.73
C VAL A 301 -7.50 -0.17 5.54
N VAL A 302 -6.79 0.17 4.47
CA VAL A 302 -5.40 -0.27 4.27
C VAL A 302 -4.51 0.16 5.45
N ASN A 303 -4.61 1.42 5.87
CA ASN A 303 -3.81 1.94 6.98
C ASN A 303 -4.14 1.26 8.31
N GLN A 304 -5.42 0.96 8.56
CA GLN A 304 -5.83 0.24 9.77
C GLN A 304 -5.27 -1.18 9.82
N GLY A 305 -5.30 -1.92 8.71
CA GLY A 305 -4.71 -3.26 8.68
C GLY A 305 -3.18 -3.23 8.82
N LEU A 306 -2.48 -2.25 8.24
CA LEU A 306 -1.04 -2.06 8.49
C LEU A 306 -0.75 -1.70 9.96
N ALA A 307 -1.61 -0.89 10.60
CA ALA A 307 -1.48 -0.56 12.02
C ALA A 307 -1.70 -1.80 12.90
N LEU A 308 -2.61 -2.70 12.53
CA LEU A 308 -2.79 -3.99 13.21
C LEU A 308 -1.52 -4.84 13.10
N VAL A 309 -0.91 -4.94 11.92
CA VAL A 309 0.35 -5.68 11.73
C VAL A 309 1.48 -5.08 12.55
N ARG A 310 1.52 -3.75 12.70
CA ARG A 310 2.50 -3.08 13.58
C ARG A 310 2.27 -3.39 15.05
N ARG A 311 1.01 -3.39 15.51
CA ARG A 311 0.68 -3.80 16.88
C ARG A 311 1.12 -5.24 17.15
N TRP A 312 0.86 -6.15 16.22
CA TRP A 312 1.38 -7.51 16.32
C TRP A 312 2.91 -7.52 16.39
N HIS A 313 3.58 -6.72 15.58
CA HIS A 313 5.03 -6.60 15.66
C HIS A 313 5.53 -6.18 17.06
N GLU A 314 4.84 -5.25 17.72
CA GLU A 314 5.11 -4.85 19.12
C GLU A 314 4.81 -5.98 20.11
N ASP A 315 3.69 -6.70 19.93
CA ASP A 315 3.35 -7.85 20.77
C ASP A 315 4.38 -8.98 20.67
N ASP A 316 5.02 -9.16 19.49
CA ASP A 316 6.07 -10.15 19.28
C ASP A 316 7.35 -9.81 20.08
N LEU A 317 7.66 -8.53 20.26
CA LEU A 317 8.74 -8.09 21.16
C LEU A 317 8.43 -8.46 22.60
N GLU A 318 7.24 -8.13 23.09
CA GLU A 318 6.83 -8.44 24.46
C GLU A 318 6.77 -9.96 24.72
N ALA A 319 6.32 -10.74 23.73
CA ALA A 319 6.31 -12.19 23.82
C ALA A 319 7.74 -12.76 23.86
N TRP A 320 8.64 -12.26 23.01
CA TRP A 320 10.02 -12.73 22.96
C TRP A 320 10.78 -12.45 24.26
N LEU A 321 10.57 -11.28 24.88
CA LEU A 321 11.15 -10.95 26.19
C LEU A 321 10.68 -11.88 27.31
N ARG A 322 9.52 -12.54 27.17
CA ARG A 322 9.01 -13.53 28.12
C ARG A 322 9.52 -14.95 27.85
N LEU A 323 10.10 -15.21 26.67
CA LEU A 323 10.69 -16.51 26.32
C LEU A 323 12.11 -16.67 26.89
N ALA A 324 12.74 -15.56 27.30
CA ALA A 324 14.06 -15.56 27.90
C ALA A 324 14.00 -15.96 29.39
N ASP A 325 13.73 -17.23 29.66
CA ASP A 325 13.96 -17.91 30.94
C ASP A 325 14.71 -19.24 30.74
#